data_AF-U7UC10-F1
#
_entry.id   AF-U7UC10-F1
#
_cell.length_a   1.000
_cell.length_b   1.000
_cell.length_c   1.000
_cell.angle_alpha   90.00
_cell.angle_beta   90.00
_cell.angle_gamma   90.00
#
_symmetry.space_group_name_H-M   'P 1'
#
loop_
_entity.id
_entity.type
_entity.pdbx_description
1 polymer ?
#
loop_
_entity_poly.entity_id
_entity_poly.type
_entity_poly.pdbx_seq_one_letter_code
_entity_poly.pdbx_strand_id
1 'polypeptide(L)'
;MKKGFLMVEVIASIAILSIVAASILPIFYISQSHSKKANDRIEESLNLKNFMEENIGQLYSGKILNFERKRDNLNSKIIDKGNFYELVVKDNKNNEIKCYISKGIHFN
;
A
#
# COMPACT_ATOMS: atom_id res chain seq x y z
N MET A 1 46.26 12.08 -45.35
CA MET A 1 44.94 12.58 -44.89
C MET A 1 43.98 11.40 -44.73
N LYS A 2 43.71 10.96 -43.48
CA LYS A 2 42.71 9.91 -43.20
C LYS A 2 41.30 10.52 -43.35
N LYS A 3 40.69 10.42 -44.53
CA LYS A 3 39.37 11.01 -44.82
C LYS A 3 38.22 9.99 -44.99
N GLY A 4 38.43 8.73 -44.57
CA GLY A 4 37.49 7.63 -44.85
C GLY A 4 36.71 7.05 -43.66
N PHE A 5 36.92 7.49 -42.42
CA PHE A 5 36.40 6.77 -41.24
C PHE A 5 35.30 7.50 -40.45
N LEU A 6 35.08 8.80 -40.72
CA LEU A 6 34.20 9.64 -39.91
C LEU A 6 32.72 9.21 -39.98
N MET A 7 32.26 8.72 -41.14
CA MET A 7 30.89 8.25 -41.31
C MET A 7 30.65 6.90 -40.61
N VAL A 8 31.65 6.01 -40.64
CA VAL A 8 31.56 4.70 -39.97
C VAL A 8 31.55 4.88 -38.45
N GLU A 9 32.37 5.79 -37.93
CA GLU A 9 32.38 6.13 -36.50
C GLU A 9 31.05 6.73 -36.02
N VAL A 10 30.41 7.57 -36.84
CA VAL A 10 29.09 8.13 -36.52
C VAL A 10 28.02 7.03 -36.48
N ILE A 11 28.00 6.13 -37.46
CA ILE A 11 27.03 5.01 -37.49
C ILE A 11 27.26 4.07 -36.29
N ALA A 12 28.52 3.74 -35.99
CA ALA A 12 28.86 2.93 -34.83
C ALA A 12 28.42 3.59 -33.51
N SER A 13 28.62 4.91 -33.38
CA SER A 13 28.20 5.67 -32.20
C SER A 13 26.68 5.68 -32.02
N ILE A 14 25.93 5.87 -33.10
CA ILE A 14 24.45 5.82 -33.09
C ILE A 14 23.96 4.41 -32.70
N ALA A 15 24.59 3.36 -33.24
CA ALA A 15 24.24 1.98 -32.92
C ALA A 15 24.47 1.66 -31.45
N ILE A 16 25.61 2.08 -30.88
CA ILE A 16 25.92 1.90 -29.46
C ILE A 16 24.90 2.65 -28.59
N LEU A 17 24.60 3.92 -28.89
CA LEU A 17 23.60 4.70 -28.15
C LEU A 17 22.21 4.08 -28.20
N SER A 18 21.84 3.50 -29.34
CA SER A 18 20.54 2.84 -29.53
C SER A 18 20.42 1.57 -28.68
N ILE A 19 21.49 0.76 -28.58
CA ILE A 19 21.54 -0.44 -27.72
C ILE A 19 21.50 -0.05 -26.24
N VAL A 20 22.25 0.99 -25.85
CA VAL A 20 22.26 1.50 -24.47
C VAL A 20 20.90 2.06 -24.08
N ALA A 21 20.26 2.84 -24.95
CA ALA A 21 18.91 3.35 -24.69
C ALA A 21 17.87 2.23 -24.60
N ALA A 22 17.92 1.25 -25.51
CA ALA A 22 16.98 0.12 -25.52
C ALA A 22 17.13 -0.79 -24.28
N SER A 23 18.33 -0.91 -23.72
CA SER A 23 18.56 -1.71 -22.51
C SER A 23 18.16 -0.97 -21.22
N ILE A 24 18.36 0.34 -21.16
CA ILE A 24 18.17 1.15 -19.95
C ILE A 24 16.72 1.63 -19.78
N LEU A 25 16.04 2.01 -20.88
CA LEU A 25 14.68 2.56 -20.83
C LEU A 25 13.65 1.61 -20.17
N PRO A 26 13.63 0.30 -20.47
CA PRO A 26 12.70 -0.63 -19.83
C PRO A 26 12.91 -0.71 -18.32
N ILE A 27 14.17 -0.70 -17.86
CA ILE A 27 14.53 -0.78 -16.44
C ILE A 27 13.95 0.41 -15.67
N PHE A 28 14.09 1.63 -16.21
CA PHE A 28 13.53 2.83 -15.56
C PHE A 28 12.01 2.84 -15.54
N TYR A 29 11.36 2.43 -16.63
CA TYR A 29 9.90 2.41 -16.71
C TYR A 29 9.29 1.35 -15.77
N ILE A 30 9.86 0.15 -15.79
CA ILE A 30 9.44 -0.98 -14.96
C ILE A 30 9.69 -0.66 -13.48
N SER A 31 10.89 -0.16 -13.13
CA SER A 31 11.24 0.19 -11.75
C SER A 31 10.33 1.27 -11.17
N GLN A 32 10.03 2.34 -11.91
CA GLN A 32 9.09 3.37 -11.47
C GLN A 32 7.67 2.80 -11.29
N SER A 33 7.21 1.95 -12.21
CA SER A 33 5.90 1.31 -12.10
C SER A 33 5.78 0.41 -10.87
N HIS A 34 6.80 -0.41 -10.58
CA HIS A 34 6.83 -1.26 -9.39
C HIS A 34 6.92 -0.45 -8.10
N SER A 35 7.75 0.58 -8.08
CA SER A 35 7.89 1.48 -6.92
C SER A 35 6.57 2.17 -6.59
N LYS A 36 5.87 2.69 -7.62
CA LYS A 36 4.55 3.28 -7.45
C LYS A 36 3.54 2.27 -6.90
N LYS A 37 3.45 1.07 -7.49
CA LYS A 37 2.54 0.02 -7.00
C LYS A 37 2.86 -0.42 -5.57
N ALA A 38 4.13 -0.44 -5.17
CA ALA A 38 4.53 -0.75 -3.80
C ALA A 38 4.09 0.34 -2.83
N ASN A 39 4.29 1.61 -3.19
CA ASN A 39 3.83 2.75 -2.38
C ASN A 39 2.31 2.76 -2.23
N ASP A 40 1.57 2.56 -3.32
CA ASP A 40 0.10 2.52 -3.30
C ASP A 40 -0.40 1.43 -2.32
N ARG A 41 0.24 0.25 -2.31
CA ARG A 41 -0.07 -0.84 -1.36
C ARG A 41 0.26 -0.49 0.08
N ILE A 42 1.38 0.20 0.33
CA ILE A 42 1.77 0.64 1.67
C ILE A 42 0.76 1.65 2.18
N GLU A 43 0.36 2.62 1.36
CA GLU A 43 -0.63 3.63 1.70
C GLU A 43 -1.99 3.01 2.03
N GLU A 44 -2.47 2.06 1.23
CA GLU A 44 -3.69 1.29 1.51
C GLU A 44 -3.62 0.55 2.85
N SER A 45 -2.49 -0.12 3.12
CA SER A 45 -2.27 -0.81 4.40
C SER A 45 -2.21 0.16 5.59
N LEU A 46 -1.62 1.33 5.41
CA LEU A 46 -1.52 2.36 6.45
C LEU A 46 -2.91 2.92 6.79
N ASN A 47 -3.73 3.18 5.78
CA ASN A 47 -5.10 3.67 5.96
C ASN A 47 -5.96 2.68 6.73
N LEU A 48 -5.88 1.39 6.39
CA LEU A 48 -6.54 0.33 7.15
C LEU A 48 -6.10 0.34 8.62
N LYS A 49 -4.78 0.36 8.87
CA LYS A 49 -4.21 0.34 10.22
C LYS A 49 -4.61 1.58 11.04
N ASN A 50 -4.53 2.77 10.47
CA ASN A 50 -4.91 4.01 11.15
C ASN A 50 -6.40 3.99 11.54
N PHE A 51 -7.27 3.52 10.64
CA PHE A 51 -8.69 3.40 10.93
C PHE A 51 -8.96 2.34 12.00
N MET A 52 -8.22 1.23 12.01
CA MET A 52 -8.26 0.24 13.10
C MET A 52 -7.88 0.86 14.44
N GLU A 53 -6.77 1.58 14.51
CA GLU A 53 -6.30 2.24 15.74
C GLU A 53 -7.31 3.29 16.26
N GLU A 54 -7.95 4.06 15.38
CA GLU A 54 -9.03 4.96 15.79
C GLU A 54 -10.21 4.21 16.43
N ASN A 55 -10.61 3.08 15.85
CA ASN A 55 -11.72 2.27 16.37
C ASN A 55 -11.34 1.61 17.71
N ILE A 56 -10.09 1.19 17.87
CA ILE A 56 -9.54 0.71 19.15
C ILE A 56 -9.57 1.83 20.20
N GLY A 57 -9.12 3.04 19.87
CA GLY A 57 -9.15 4.18 20.78
C GLY A 57 -10.57 4.54 21.21
N GLN A 58 -11.54 4.47 20.29
CA GLN A 58 -12.95 4.67 20.61
C GLN A 58 -13.49 3.57 21.54
N LEU A 59 -13.08 2.31 21.33
CA LEU A 59 -13.41 1.17 22.20
C LEU A 59 -12.97 1.42 23.63
N TYR A 60 -11.72 1.80 23.84
CA TYR A 60 -11.22 2.10 25.18
C TYR A 60 -11.85 3.36 25.80
N SER A 61 -12.30 4.31 24.99
CA SER A 61 -12.95 5.54 25.48
C SER A 61 -14.41 5.34 25.94
N GLY A 62 -14.96 4.12 25.86
CA GLY A 62 -16.33 3.83 26.27
C GLY A 62 -17.42 4.42 25.38
N LYS A 63 -17.06 5.00 24.22
CA LYS A 63 -17.99 5.66 23.29
C LYS A 63 -18.84 4.69 22.46
N ILE A 64 -19.04 3.44 22.92
CA ILE A 64 -19.44 2.35 22.04
C ILE A 64 -20.82 1.76 22.40
N LEU A 65 -21.86 2.30 21.76
CA LEU A 65 -23.14 1.61 21.51
C LEU A 65 -23.46 1.69 20.01
N ASN A 66 -23.47 0.54 19.33
CA ASN A 66 -23.78 0.26 17.90
C ASN A 66 -22.60 0.34 16.89
N PHE A 67 -22.03 -0.81 16.48
CA PHE A 67 -20.70 -0.87 15.85
C PHE A 67 -20.63 -1.51 14.46
N GLU A 68 -21.21 -0.79 13.50
CA GLU A 68 -20.68 -0.74 12.15
C GLU A 68 -20.33 0.72 11.84
N ARG A 69 -19.04 1.03 11.67
CA ARG A 69 -18.57 2.38 11.35
C ARG A 69 -17.98 2.39 9.95
N LYS A 70 -18.47 3.31 9.13
CA LYS A 70 -18.02 3.53 7.76
C LYS A 70 -17.35 4.89 7.65
N ARG A 71 -16.18 4.93 7.01
CA ARG A 71 -15.49 6.16 6.61
C ARG A 71 -14.96 5.95 5.20
N ASP A 72 -15.35 6.81 4.27
CA ASP A 72 -14.93 6.75 2.87
C ASP A 72 -15.15 5.35 2.27
N ASN A 73 -14.05 4.64 1.96
CA ASN A 73 -14.02 3.29 1.40
C ASN A 73 -13.73 2.20 2.45
N LEU A 74 -13.74 2.54 3.74
CA LEU A 74 -13.42 1.67 4.86
C LEU A 74 -14.67 1.38 5.69
N ASN A 75 -14.87 0.12 6.02
CA ASN A 75 -15.89 -0.35 6.94
C ASN A 75 -15.23 -1.06 8.10
N SER A 76 -15.73 -0.82 9.31
CA SER A 76 -15.30 -1.52 10.51
C SER A 76 -16.49 -2.16 11.19
N LYS A 77 -16.29 -3.35 11.73
CA LYS A 77 -17.28 -4.13 12.45
C LYS A 77 -16.63 -4.73 13.68
N ILE A 78 -17.31 -4.62 14.81
CA ILE A 78 -16.89 -5.28 16.04
C ILE A 78 -17.79 -6.49 16.26
N ILE A 79 -17.18 -7.64 16.52
CA ILE A 79 -17.85 -8.90 16.78
C ILE A 79 -17.50 -9.32 18.21
N ASP A 80 -18.53 -9.51 19.03
CA ASP A 80 -18.35 -10.06 20.36
C ASP A 80 -18.05 -11.56 20.27
N LYS A 81 -16.93 -12.00 20.87
CA LYS A 81 -16.48 -13.40 20.92
C LYS A 81 -16.41 -13.94 22.35
N GLY A 82 -17.14 -13.33 23.28
CA GLY A 82 -17.15 -13.70 24.70
C GLY A 82 -16.04 -12.98 25.47
N ASN A 83 -14.83 -13.52 25.47
CA ASN A 83 -13.70 -12.98 26.27
C ASN A 83 -12.97 -11.81 25.60
N PHE A 84 -13.18 -11.60 24.31
CA PHE A 84 -12.56 -10.54 23.53
C PHE A 84 -13.54 -9.98 22.50
N TYR A 85 -13.23 -8.80 22.00
CA TYR A 85 -13.84 -8.21 20.81
C TYR A 85 -12.95 -8.50 19.60
N GLU A 86 -13.54 -8.99 18.52
CA GLU A 86 -12.88 -9.05 17.21
C GLU A 86 -13.28 -7.80 16.43
N LEU A 87 -12.34 -6.89 16.23
CA LEU A 87 -12.50 -5.74 15.35
C LEU A 87 -12.01 -6.10 13.96
N VAL A 88 -12.91 -6.07 12.99
CA VAL A 88 -12.64 -6.33 11.58
C VAL A 88 -12.75 -5.00 10.84
N VAL A 89 -11.68 -4.60 10.16
CA VAL A 89 -11.70 -3.46 9.23
C VAL A 89 -11.50 -3.98 7.82
N LYS A 90 -12.33 -3.51 6.89
CA LYS A 90 -12.32 -3.91 5.49
C LYS A 90 -12.33 -2.68 4.59
N ASP A 91 -11.66 -2.77 3.46
CA ASP A 91 -11.85 -1.84 2.35
C ASP A 91 -12.86 -2.39 1.31
N ASN A 92 -13.20 -1.57 0.31
CA ASN A 92 -14.05 -1.96 -0.81
C ASN A 92 -13.39 -2.95 -1.79
N LYS A 93 -12.07 -3.20 -1.67
CA LYS A 93 -11.32 -4.15 -2.50
C LYS A 93 -11.18 -5.52 -1.82
N ASN A 94 -11.92 -5.75 -0.73
CA ASN A 94 -11.88 -6.95 0.11
C ASN A 94 -10.55 -7.18 0.85
N ASN A 95 -9.67 -6.18 0.95
CA ASN A 95 -8.56 -6.25 1.89
C ASN A 95 -9.14 -6.11 3.30
N GLU A 96 -8.76 -7.01 4.20
CA GLU A 96 -9.22 -6.99 5.58
C GLU A 96 -8.05 -7.10 6.56
N ILE A 97 -8.16 -6.35 7.65
CA ILE A 97 -7.32 -6.52 8.83
C ILE A 97 -8.22 -6.81 10.02
N LYS A 98 -7.75 -7.70 10.89
CA LYS A 98 -8.47 -8.14 12.08
C LYS A 98 -7.61 -7.89 13.30
N CYS A 99 -8.22 -7.39 14.37
CA CYS A 99 -7.58 -7.21 15.65
C CYS A 99 -8.45 -7.82 16.74
N TYR A 100 -7.83 -8.60 17.63
CA TYR A 100 -8.49 -9.14 18.80
C TYR A 100 -8.14 -8.29 20.01
N ILE A 101 -9.16 -7.74 20.64
CA ILE A 101 -9.07 -6.79 21.73
C ILE A 101 -9.63 -7.47 22.97
N SER A 102 -8.77 -7.72 23.96
CA SER A 102 -9.22 -8.29 25.22
C SER A 102 -10.28 -7.39 25.85
N LYS A 103 -11.40 -7.97 26.30
CA LYS A 103 -12.31 -7.26 27.19
C LYS A 103 -11.56 -7.17 28.51
N GLY A 104 -10.94 -6.03 28.79
CA GLY A 104 -10.34 -5.81 30.10
C GLY A 104 -11.36 -6.18 31.19
N ILE A 105 -10.87 -6.66 32.34
CA ILE A 105 -11.70 -6.72 33.55
C ILE A 105 -12.09 -5.27 33.82
N HIS A 106 -13.28 -4.87 33.42
CA HIS A 106 -13.85 -3.59 33.81
C HIS A 106 -13.97 -3.67 35.33
N PHE A 107 -13.08 -2.99 36.05
CA PHE A 107 -13.27 -2.73 37.46
C PHE A 107 -14.53 -1.86 37.55
N ASN A 108 -15.60 -2.52 38.00
CA ASN A 108 -16.88 -1.95 38.34
C ASN A 108 -16.72 -0.81 39.35
#